data_AF-N8WNF4-F1
#
_entry.id   AF-N8WNF4-F1
#
_cell.length_a   1.000
_cell.length_b   1.000
_cell.length_c   1.000
_cell.angle_alpha   90.00
_cell.angle_beta   90.00
_cell.angle_gamma   90.00
#
_symmetry.space_group_name_H-M   'P 1'
#
loop_
_entity.id
_entity.type
_entity.pdbx_description
1 polymer ?
#
loop_
_entity_poly.entity_id
_entity_poly.type
_entity_poly.pdbx_seq_one_letter_code
_entity_poly.pdbx_strand_id
1 'polypeptide(L)'
;MKNSNLADYLHFNNARTLGPNKWFDAGDQRFNPDNIIVDSRQANFIAIIDKKTRKVVWTLGPNYPSAELKNPFVAGDQKPRPVDQLSGLHDAKIIPKGLPGEGNILVFDNQGGSGYPAVSFQISTGSSRVVEIDPSTKEIVWEYRPGSSFFSAFTSLARRLPNGNTVITEGQTGRVFQVTKAGEIVWEYVSPHFSETKTNGLGGNNLYRATPVPYNWVPANTQKSEVAVKTPDLAKFKVN
;
A
#
# COMPACT_ATOMS: atom_id res chain seq x y z
N MET A 1 -2.29 -0.27 -29.85
CA MET A 1 -3.70 0.19 -29.90
C MET A 1 -3.68 1.69 -30.18
N LYS A 2 -4.24 2.16 -31.30
CA LYS A 2 -4.10 3.55 -31.78
C LYS A 2 -5.33 4.45 -31.57
N ASN A 3 -6.47 3.93 -31.07
CA ASN A 3 -7.77 4.61 -31.12
C ASN A 3 -8.59 4.58 -29.80
N SER A 4 -7.98 4.42 -28.62
CA SER A 4 -8.75 4.57 -27.36
C SER A 4 -8.79 6.03 -26.92
N ASN A 5 -9.99 6.50 -26.57
CA ASN A 5 -10.26 7.85 -26.06
C ASN A 5 -9.79 8.05 -24.60
N LEU A 6 -9.31 6.99 -23.93
CA LEU A 6 -8.68 7.06 -22.61
C LEU A 6 -7.18 7.36 -22.79
N ALA A 7 -6.76 8.57 -22.44
CA ALA A 7 -5.35 8.99 -22.52
C ALA A 7 -4.47 8.41 -21.39
N ASP A 8 -5.08 7.85 -20.34
CA ASP A 8 -4.42 7.39 -19.13
C ASP A 8 -4.19 5.87 -19.11
N TYR A 9 -3.36 5.38 -20.04
CA TYR A 9 -3.18 3.93 -20.28
C TYR A 9 -2.40 3.18 -19.21
N LEU A 10 -1.44 3.84 -18.55
CA LEU A 10 -0.62 3.21 -17.50
C LEU A 10 -1.01 3.76 -16.13
N HIS A 11 -1.19 5.09 -16.00
CA HIS A 11 -1.36 5.76 -14.72
C HIS A 11 -0.31 5.32 -13.69
N PHE A 12 0.85 5.96 -13.68
CA PHE A 12 1.86 5.67 -12.68
C PHE A 12 1.55 6.37 -11.37
N ASN A 13 1.25 5.59 -10.32
CA ASN A 13 0.95 6.14 -8.99
C ASN A 13 2.22 6.49 -8.20
N ASN A 14 3.37 6.04 -8.67
CA ASN A 14 4.61 6.11 -7.94
C ASN A 14 5.81 5.96 -8.88
N ALA A 15 6.85 6.73 -8.58
CA ALA A 15 8.19 6.57 -9.10
C ALA A 15 9.16 7.04 -8.02
N ARG A 16 10.05 6.17 -7.56
CA ARG A 16 11.04 6.52 -6.52
C ARG A 16 12.30 5.69 -6.63
N THR A 17 13.39 6.20 -6.09
CA THR A 17 14.63 5.42 -5.95
C THR A 17 14.42 4.26 -4.98
N LEU A 18 15.14 3.16 -5.20
CA LEU A 18 15.09 2.00 -4.29
C LEU A 18 15.68 2.34 -2.92
N GLY A 19 16.74 3.15 -2.90
CA GLY A 19 17.53 3.41 -1.70
C GLY A 19 18.35 2.20 -1.26
N PRO A 20 19.17 2.34 -0.20
CA PRO A 20 19.98 1.25 0.34
C PRO A 20 19.12 0.05 0.73
N ASN A 21 19.56 -1.15 0.33
CA ASN A 21 18.82 -2.38 0.57
C ASN A 21 19.73 -3.61 0.55
N LYS A 22 19.34 -4.66 1.28
CA LYS A 22 20.11 -5.90 1.43
C LYS A 22 20.42 -6.62 0.11
N TRP A 23 19.58 -6.46 -0.92
CA TRP A 23 19.76 -7.19 -2.19
C TRP A 23 20.95 -6.65 -2.97
N PHE A 24 21.12 -5.32 -3.00
CA PHE A 24 22.29 -4.71 -3.60
C PHE A 24 23.56 -5.02 -2.81
N ASP A 25 23.49 -5.00 -1.47
CA ASP A 25 24.62 -5.38 -0.62
C ASP A 25 25.06 -6.83 -0.87
N ALA A 26 24.11 -7.72 -1.23
CA ALA A 26 24.36 -9.09 -1.63
C ALA A 26 24.80 -9.25 -3.11
N GLY A 27 24.97 -8.14 -3.85
CA GLY A 27 25.49 -8.12 -5.21
C GLY A 27 24.43 -8.06 -6.33
N ASP A 28 23.13 -8.09 -6.02
CA ASP A 28 22.09 -8.04 -7.05
C ASP A 28 21.91 -6.63 -7.62
N GLN A 29 22.50 -6.41 -8.80
CA GLN A 29 22.51 -5.11 -9.48
C GLN A 29 21.12 -4.62 -9.89
N ARG A 30 20.11 -5.50 -9.98
CA ARG A 30 18.73 -5.09 -10.26
C ARG A 30 18.22 -4.15 -9.17
N PHE A 31 18.68 -4.35 -7.93
CA PHE A 31 18.29 -3.57 -6.76
C PHE A 31 19.26 -2.43 -6.43
N ASN A 32 20.06 -1.97 -7.39
CA ASN A 32 20.92 -0.79 -7.18
C ASN A 32 20.11 0.38 -6.56
N PRO A 33 20.59 1.02 -5.47
CA PRO A 33 19.88 2.09 -4.76
C PRO A 33 19.38 3.24 -5.65
N ASP A 34 20.08 3.51 -6.75
CA ASP A 34 19.74 4.57 -7.72
C ASP A 34 18.69 4.16 -8.75
N ASN A 35 18.39 2.86 -8.87
CA ASN A 35 17.33 2.37 -9.74
C ASN A 35 15.97 2.87 -9.27
N ILE A 36 15.01 2.87 -10.18
CA ILE A 36 13.69 3.46 -9.94
C ILE A 36 12.66 2.34 -9.87
N ILE A 37 11.95 2.22 -8.75
CA ILE A 37 10.72 1.43 -8.68
C ILE A 37 9.53 2.28 -9.10
N VAL A 38 8.71 1.71 -9.96
CA VAL A 38 7.46 2.29 -10.44
C VAL A 38 6.32 1.29 -10.29
N ASP A 39 5.11 1.79 -10.12
CA ASP A 39 3.89 0.99 -10.23
C ASP A 39 2.85 1.68 -11.11
N SER A 40 2.12 0.86 -11.85
CA SER A 40 1.14 1.26 -12.84
C SER A 40 -0.24 0.79 -12.38
N ARG A 41 -1.14 1.75 -12.10
CA ARG A 41 -2.52 1.48 -11.66
C ARG A 41 -3.27 0.72 -12.74
N GLN A 42 -3.22 1.23 -13.97
CA GLN A 42 -4.10 0.74 -15.03
C GLN A 42 -3.56 -0.51 -15.71
N ALA A 43 -2.25 -0.77 -15.59
CA ALA A 43 -1.65 -1.99 -16.10
C ALA A 43 -1.27 -3.00 -15.01
N ASN A 44 -1.59 -2.76 -13.73
CA ASN A 44 -1.43 -3.72 -12.62
C ASN A 44 -0.01 -4.32 -12.47
N PHE A 45 1.04 -3.54 -12.73
CA PHE A 45 2.41 -4.02 -12.58
C PHE A 45 3.25 -3.14 -11.67
N ILE A 46 4.30 -3.75 -11.12
CA ILE A 46 5.44 -3.09 -10.48
C ILE A 46 6.67 -3.40 -11.35
N ALA A 47 7.52 -2.41 -11.56
CA ALA A 47 8.77 -2.59 -12.29
C ALA A 47 9.91 -1.85 -11.60
N ILE A 48 11.12 -2.41 -11.73
CA ILE A 48 12.36 -1.70 -11.42
C ILE A 48 13.06 -1.36 -12.74
N ILE A 49 13.37 -0.09 -12.91
CA ILE A 49 14.08 0.46 -14.06
C ILE A 49 15.51 0.73 -13.62
N ASP A 50 16.47 0.11 -14.31
CA ASP A 50 17.87 0.48 -14.18
C ASP A 50 18.05 1.89 -14.73
N LYS A 51 18.43 2.81 -13.84
CA LYS A 51 18.47 4.24 -14.16
C LYS A 51 19.56 4.58 -15.19
N LYS A 52 20.65 3.81 -15.23
CA LYS A 52 21.79 4.04 -16.13
C LYS A 52 21.47 3.55 -17.54
N THR A 53 20.95 2.34 -17.64
CA THR A 53 20.69 1.67 -18.93
C THR A 53 19.29 1.95 -19.47
N ARG A 54 18.39 2.48 -18.64
CA ARG A 54 16.96 2.74 -18.93
C ARG A 54 16.16 1.46 -19.24
N LYS A 55 16.70 0.31 -18.88
CA LYS A 55 16.05 -1.00 -19.08
C LYS A 55 15.22 -1.36 -17.86
N VAL A 56 14.10 -2.03 -18.09
CA VAL A 56 13.40 -2.74 -17.02
C VAL A 56 14.23 -3.96 -16.63
N VAL A 57 14.58 -4.07 -15.35
CA VAL A 57 15.48 -5.13 -14.82
C VAL A 57 14.78 -6.07 -13.84
N TRP A 58 13.58 -5.72 -13.38
CA TRP A 58 12.73 -6.60 -12.57
C TRP A 58 11.26 -6.19 -12.76
N THR A 59 10.34 -7.16 -12.71
CA THR A 59 8.90 -6.92 -12.82
C THR A 59 8.08 -7.87 -11.94
N LEU A 60 6.87 -7.41 -11.58
CA LEU A 60 5.79 -8.19 -10.99
C LEU A 60 4.47 -7.70 -11.58
N GLY A 61 3.52 -8.61 -11.84
CA GLY A 61 2.35 -8.32 -12.69
C GLY A 61 2.65 -8.51 -14.19
N PRO A 62 1.71 -8.18 -15.09
CA PRO A 62 0.40 -7.59 -14.79
C PRO A 62 -0.70 -8.60 -14.45
N ASN A 63 -0.56 -9.85 -14.91
CA ASN A 63 -1.63 -10.86 -14.85
C ASN A 63 -1.17 -12.07 -14.04
N TYR A 64 -1.93 -12.38 -12.99
CA TYR A 64 -1.73 -13.51 -12.10
C TYR A 64 -3.07 -14.20 -11.83
N PRO A 65 -3.09 -15.50 -11.48
CA PRO A 65 -4.29 -16.10 -10.92
C PRO A 65 -4.73 -15.34 -9.67
N SER A 66 -6.04 -15.07 -9.55
CA SER A 66 -6.59 -14.50 -8.33
C SER A 66 -6.82 -15.62 -7.30
N ALA A 67 -6.24 -15.50 -6.11
CA ALA A 67 -6.53 -16.39 -4.99
C ALA A 67 -7.94 -16.14 -4.41
N GLU A 68 -8.60 -15.05 -4.79
CA GLU A 68 -9.89 -14.62 -4.25
C GLU A 68 -11.09 -15.37 -4.86
N LEU A 69 -10.89 -16.22 -5.87
CA LEU A 69 -11.95 -16.99 -6.57
C LEU A 69 -12.66 -18.03 -5.67
N LYS A 70 -12.30 -18.15 -4.38
CA LYS A 70 -12.93 -19.10 -3.46
C LYS A 70 -13.44 -18.49 -2.15
N ASN A 71 -12.79 -17.45 -1.61
CA ASN A 71 -13.25 -16.53 -0.55
C ASN A 71 -12.10 -15.56 -0.20
N PRO A 72 -12.22 -14.24 -0.42
CA PRO A 72 -11.13 -13.29 -0.16
C PRO A 72 -10.79 -13.10 1.33
N PHE A 73 -11.65 -13.54 2.25
CA PHE A 73 -11.41 -13.48 3.70
C PHE A 73 -10.76 -14.76 4.26
N VAL A 74 -10.60 -15.80 3.43
CA VAL A 74 -10.01 -17.10 3.79
C VAL A 74 -8.78 -17.41 2.93
N ALA A 75 -8.43 -16.52 1.99
CA ALA A 75 -7.29 -16.70 1.10
C ALA A 75 -5.96 -16.61 1.85
N GLY A 76 -5.52 -17.74 2.42
CA GLY A 76 -4.13 -18.02 2.77
C GLY A 76 -3.59 -17.24 3.96
N ASP A 77 -4.05 -17.59 5.17
CA ASP A 77 -3.31 -17.22 6.39
C ASP A 77 -1.90 -17.81 6.39
N GLN A 78 -1.68 -18.91 5.68
CA GLN A 78 -0.37 -19.49 5.47
C GLN A 78 0.45 -18.63 4.50
N LYS A 79 1.42 -17.91 5.08
CA LYS A 79 2.46 -17.14 4.40
C LYS A 79 3.82 -17.77 4.73
N PRO A 80 4.80 -17.78 3.82
CA PRO A 80 4.77 -17.15 2.50
C PRO A 80 3.84 -17.88 1.52
N ARG A 81 3.36 -17.14 0.51
CA ARG A 81 2.60 -17.69 -0.62
C ARG A 81 2.92 -16.92 -1.89
N PRO A 82 2.84 -17.52 -3.09
CA PRO A 82 3.02 -16.79 -4.35
C PRO A 82 2.12 -15.55 -4.41
N VAL A 83 2.63 -14.47 -5.00
CA VAL A 83 1.82 -13.30 -5.32
C VAL A 83 0.65 -13.72 -6.23
N ASP A 84 -0.54 -13.26 -5.88
CA ASP A 84 -1.77 -13.38 -6.67
C ASP A 84 -2.10 -12.04 -7.35
N GLN A 85 -3.20 -11.99 -8.08
CA GLN A 85 -3.61 -10.80 -8.82
C GLN A 85 -3.68 -9.54 -7.93
N LEU A 86 -2.80 -8.58 -8.21
CA LEU A 86 -2.87 -7.20 -7.72
C LEU A 86 -3.78 -6.37 -8.64
N SER A 87 -4.48 -5.36 -8.13
CA SER A 87 -5.29 -4.48 -8.97
C SER A 87 -5.35 -3.04 -8.46
N GLY A 88 -4.99 -2.11 -9.34
CA GLY A 88 -5.07 -0.68 -9.07
C GLY A 88 -4.13 -0.20 -7.97
N LEU A 89 -3.05 -0.94 -7.73
CA LEU A 89 -2.07 -0.71 -6.68
C LEU A 89 -1.48 0.70 -6.65
N HIS A 90 -1.02 1.10 -5.46
CA HIS A 90 -0.30 2.34 -5.20
C HIS A 90 0.95 2.07 -4.35
N ASP A 91 1.97 2.91 -4.59
CA ASP A 91 3.05 3.16 -3.63
C ASP A 91 3.93 1.94 -3.31
N ALA A 92 4.20 1.13 -4.34
CA ALA A 92 5.17 0.04 -4.29
C ALA A 92 6.57 0.56 -3.98
N LYS A 93 7.22 -0.02 -2.98
CA LYS A 93 8.54 0.46 -2.53
C LYS A 93 9.30 -0.59 -1.76
N ILE A 94 10.62 -0.49 -1.80
CA ILE A 94 11.50 -1.23 -0.90
C ILE A 94 11.31 -0.72 0.53
N ILE A 95 11.18 -1.65 1.48
CA ILE A 95 11.30 -1.39 2.92
C ILE A 95 12.78 -1.04 3.19
N PRO A 96 13.08 0.18 3.66
CA PRO A 96 14.45 0.62 3.88
C PRO A 96 15.25 -0.24 4.83
N LYS A 97 16.58 -0.16 4.67
CA LYS A 97 17.55 -0.77 5.58
C LYS A 97 17.33 -0.39 7.04
N GLY A 98 17.45 -1.35 7.94
CA GLY A 98 17.25 -1.18 9.38
C GLY A 98 15.79 -1.25 9.86
N LEU A 99 14.82 -1.47 8.96
CA LEU A 99 13.43 -1.72 9.34
C LEU A 99 13.07 -3.21 9.24
N PRO A 100 12.15 -3.73 10.08
CA PRO A 100 11.68 -5.11 9.95
C PRO A 100 11.08 -5.38 8.57
N GLY A 101 11.59 -6.39 7.85
CA GLY A 101 11.23 -6.65 6.45
C GLY A 101 12.13 -5.94 5.43
N GLU A 102 13.29 -5.42 5.85
CA GLU A 102 14.29 -4.80 4.97
C GLU A 102 14.46 -5.52 3.62
N GLY A 103 14.46 -4.73 2.55
CA GLY A 103 14.61 -5.22 1.18
C GLY A 103 13.34 -5.79 0.56
N ASN A 104 12.31 -6.12 1.34
CA ASN A 104 11.02 -6.54 0.80
C ASN A 104 10.29 -5.35 0.17
N ILE A 105 9.36 -5.61 -0.75
CA ILE A 105 8.52 -4.59 -1.36
C ILE A 105 7.22 -4.48 -0.55
N LEU A 106 6.90 -3.30 -0.03
CA LEU A 106 5.61 -2.99 0.56
C LEU A 106 4.73 -2.29 -0.48
N VAL A 107 3.47 -2.72 -0.61
CA VAL A 107 2.52 -2.22 -1.60
C VAL A 107 1.15 -2.03 -0.95
N PHE A 108 0.47 -0.93 -1.27
CA PHE A 108 -0.96 -0.81 -1.04
C PHE A 108 -1.70 -1.31 -2.29
N ASP A 109 -2.37 -2.44 -2.19
CA ASP A 109 -3.12 -3.05 -3.28
C ASP A 109 -4.61 -2.73 -3.09
N ASN A 110 -5.10 -1.78 -3.91
CA ASN A 110 -6.43 -1.23 -3.74
C ASN A 110 -7.54 -2.23 -4.04
N GLN A 111 -7.26 -3.27 -4.85
CA GLN A 111 -8.23 -4.24 -5.34
C GLN A 111 -9.46 -3.58 -6.01
N GLY A 112 -9.23 -2.42 -6.64
CA GLY A 112 -10.24 -1.69 -7.41
C GLY A 112 -10.31 -2.14 -8.87
N GLY A 113 -11.32 -1.67 -9.62
CA GLY A 113 -11.41 -1.91 -11.06
C GLY A 113 -10.25 -1.27 -11.82
N SER A 114 -9.31 -2.10 -12.28
CA SER A 114 -8.12 -1.71 -13.06
C SER A 114 -7.64 -2.89 -13.91
N GLY A 115 -6.76 -2.63 -14.89
CA GLY A 115 -6.26 -3.63 -15.83
C GLY A 115 -6.84 -3.48 -17.25
N TYR A 116 -6.13 -4.02 -18.23
CA TYR A 116 -6.59 -4.14 -19.62
C TYR A 116 -6.36 -5.59 -20.13
N PRO A 117 -7.40 -6.45 -20.18
CA PRO A 117 -8.78 -6.20 -19.73
C PRO A 117 -8.85 -6.00 -18.20
N ALA A 118 -9.95 -5.40 -17.74
CA ALA A 118 -10.14 -5.17 -16.31
C ALA A 118 -10.08 -6.48 -15.52
N VAL A 119 -9.39 -6.46 -14.39
CA VAL A 119 -9.34 -7.60 -13.46
C VAL A 119 -10.75 -7.86 -12.95
N SER A 120 -11.22 -9.09 -13.16
CA SER A 120 -12.50 -9.56 -12.64
C SER A 120 -12.30 -10.21 -11.29
N PHE A 121 -12.93 -9.66 -10.26
CA PHE A 121 -13.03 -10.27 -8.93
C PHE A 121 -14.39 -10.96 -8.82
N GLN A 122 -14.41 -12.27 -8.51
CA GLN A 122 -15.65 -13.07 -8.45
C GLN A 122 -16.58 -12.65 -7.30
N ILE A 123 -16.04 -12.05 -6.25
CA ILE A 123 -16.82 -11.43 -5.18
C ILE A 123 -16.33 -10.00 -5.10
N SER A 124 -17.22 -9.02 -5.31
CA SER A 124 -16.92 -7.60 -5.14
C SER A 124 -16.81 -7.26 -3.65
N THR A 125 -15.97 -7.97 -2.90
CA THR A 125 -15.71 -7.56 -1.52
C THR A 125 -15.09 -6.18 -1.48
N GLY A 126 -14.42 -5.77 -2.57
CA GLY A 126 -13.76 -4.47 -2.66
C GLY A 126 -12.94 -4.26 -1.40
N SER A 127 -12.13 -5.24 -1.01
CA SER A 127 -11.32 -5.14 0.20
C SER A 127 -9.91 -4.88 -0.25
N SER A 128 -9.42 -3.67 0.04
CA SER A 128 -8.02 -3.35 -0.17
C SER A 128 -7.16 -4.20 0.75
N ARG A 129 -5.87 -4.29 0.44
CA ARG A 129 -4.88 -4.92 1.31
C ARG A 129 -3.56 -4.18 1.26
N VAL A 130 -2.75 -4.38 2.29
CA VAL A 130 -1.33 -4.04 2.24
C VAL A 130 -0.55 -5.34 2.20
N VAL A 131 0.33 -5.49 1.21
CA VAL A 131 1.16 -6.69 1.06
C VAL A 131 2.63 -6.36 1.17
N GLU A 132 3.36 -7.23 1.87
CA GLU A 132 4.81 -7.27 1.88
C GLU A 132 5.26 -8.45 1.01
N ILE A 133 6.10 -8.18 0.02
CA ILE A 133 6.50 -9.13 -1.01
C ILE A 133 8.02 -9.33 -0.93
N ASP A 134 8.48 -10.57 -0.85
CA ASP A 134 9.88 -10.89 -1.11
C ASP A 134 10.12 -10.81 -2.62
N PRO A 135 10.95 -9.86 -3.12
CA PRO A 135 11.11 -9.67 -4.55
C PRO A 135 12.00 -10.73 -5.22
N SER A 136 12.70 -11.55 -4.44
CA SER A 136 13.53 -12.65 -4.95
C SER A 136 12.68 -13.88 -5.28
N THR A 137 11.74 -14.24 -4.40
CA THR A 137 10.82 -15.37 -4.60
C THR A 137 9.49 -14.98 -5.22
N LYS A 138 9.14 -13.68 -5.23
CA LYS A 138 7.84 -13.14 -5.65
C LYS A 138 6.70 -13.74 -4.83
N GLU A 139 6.91 -13.83 -3.52
CA GLU A 139 5.93 -14.32 -2.55
C GLU A 139 5.47 -13.21 -1.62
N ILE A 140 4.18 -13.21 -1.28
CA ILE A 140 3.62 -12.42 -0.19
C ILE A 140 4.05 -13.06 1.12
N VAL A 141 4.83 -12.34 1.93
CA VAL A 141 5.37 -12.79 3.22
C VAL A 141 4.62 -12.19 4.41
N TRP A 142 3.87 -11.11 4.20
CA TRP A 142 2.97 -10.51 5.16
C TRP A 142 1.82 -9.80 4.43
N GLU A 143 0.63 -9.79 5.04
CA GLU A 143 -0.57 -9.17 4.48
C GLU A 143 -1.42 -8.58 5.61
N TYR A 144 -1.93 -7.36 5.40
CA TYR A 144 -3.02 -6.79 6.19
C TYR A 144 -4.27 -6.68 5.32
N ARG A 145 -5.31 -7.42 5.71
CA ARG A 145 -6.59 -7.52 5.01
C ARG A 145 -7.70 -7.84 6.04
N PRO A 146 -8.20 -6.84 6.79
CA PRO A 146 -9.21 -7.03 7.83
C PRO A 146 -10.62 -7.26 7.26
N GLY A 147 -10.74 -7.44 5.96
CA GLY A 147 -11.99 -7.68 5.24
C GLY A 147 -12.68 -6.39 4.78
N SER A 148 -14.01 -6.40 4.73
CA SER A 148 -14.84 -5.34 4.12
C SER A 148 -14.78 -3.98 4.85
N SER A 149 -14.17 -3.94 6.04
CA SER A 149 -13.94 -2.70 6.81
C SER A 149 -12.75 -1.87 6.30
N PHE A 150 -12.05 -2.34 5.25
CA PHE A 150 -10.88 -1.69 4.68
C PHE A 150 -10.97 -1.68 3.15
N PHE A 151 -11.24 -0.50 2.60
CA PHE A 151 -11.29 -0.28 1.17
C PHE A 151 -10.97 1.16 0.78
N SER A 152 -10.07 1.30 -0.19
CA SER A 152 -9.84 2.55 -0.88
C SER A 152 -9.66 2.27 -2.37
N ALA A 153 -10.58 2.72 -3.22
CA ALA A 153 -10.53 2.48 -4.67
C ALA A 153 -9.39 3.23 -5.41
N PHE A 154 -8.82 4.24 -4.75
CA PHE A 154 -7.76 5.11 -5.26
C PHE A 154 -6.92 5.68 -4.11
N THR A 155 -5.80 6.32 -4.45
CA THR A 155 -4.84 6.89 -3.49
C THR A 155 -4.37 5.86 -2.46
N SER A 156 -3.93 6.29 -1.28
CA SER A 156 -3.41 5.43 -0.20
C SER A 156 -1.91 5.15 -0.26
N LEU A 157 -1.38 4.70 0.87
CA LEU A 157 0.02 4.34 1.07
C LEU A 157 0.18 3.48 2.32
N ALA A 158 1.28 2.73 2.42
CA ALA A 158 1.68 2.04 3.65
C ALA A 158 3.16 2.27 3.99
N ARG A 159 3.52 2.34 5.27
CA ARG A 159 4.92 2.51 5.73
C ARG A 159 5.20 1.63 6.95
N ARG A 160 6.22 0.77 6.84
CA ARG A 160 6.78 0.03 7.97
C ARG A 160 7.54 0.98 8.91
N LEU A 161 7.41 0.76 10.22
CA LEU A 161 8.07 1.52 11.28
C LEU A 161 9.19 0.70 11.96
N PRO A 162 10.12 1.35 12.70
CA PRO A 162 11.18 0.65 13.42
C PRO A 162 10.70 -0.40 14.44
N ASN A 163 9.55 -0.17 15.08
CA ASN A 163 8.94 -1.12 16.02
C ASN A 163 8.23 -2.30 15.33
N GLY A 164 8.29 -2.40 13.99
CA GLY A 164 7.64 -3.45 13.21
C GLY A 164 6.17 -3.18 12.85
N ASN A 165 5.56 -2.13 13.39
CA ASN A 165 4.21 -1.73 13.04
C ASN A 165 4.17 -1.10 11.64
N THR A 166 2.97 -1.04 11.06
CA THR A 166 2.76 -0.43 9.74
C THR A 166 1.74 0.69 9.85
N VAL A 167 2.12 1.91 9.44
CA VAL A 167 1.20 3.04 9.26
C VAL A 167 0.58 2.96 7.88
N ILE A 168 -0.73 3.09 7.80
CA ILE A 168 -1.53 2.95 6.59
C ILE A 168 -2.36 4.21 6.43
N THR A 169 -2.34 4.80 5.24
CA THR A 169 -3.31 5.83 4.82
C THR A 169 -4.35 5.14 3.96
N GLU A 170 -5.60 5.07 4.40
CA GLU A 170 -6.76 4.72 3.58
C GLU A 170 -7.32 6.02 3.01
N GLY A 171 -6.88 6.35 1.79
CA GLY A 171 -7.02 7.70 1.26
C GLY A 171 -8.46 8.09 0.95
N GLN A 172 -9.28 7.18 0.43
CA GLN A 172 -10.67 7.44 0.06
C GLN A 172 -11.54 7.84 1.25
N THR A 173 -11.27 7.32 2.45
CA THR A 173 -12.05 7.55 3.68
C THR A 173 -11.38 8.57 4.61
N GLY A 174 -10.28 9.19 4.16
CA GLY A 174 -9.54 10.18 4.94
C GLY A 174 -8.93 9.61 6.23
N ARG A 175 -8.74 8.29 6.30
CA ARG A 175 -8.34 7.58 7.51
C ARG A 175 -6.85 7.27 7.47
N VAL A 176 -6.18 7.49 8.60
CA VAL A 176 -4.78 7.10 8.83
C VAL A 176 -4.75 6.28 10.11
N PHE A 177 -4.11 5.12 10.08
CA PHE A 177 -4.07 4.24 11.24
C PHE A 177 -2.77 3.45 11.26
N GLN A 178 -2.44 2.91 12.42
CA GLN A 178 -1.27 2.06 12.60
C GLN A 178 -1.68 0.68 13.05
N VAL A 179 -1.11 -0.35 12.44
CA VAL A 179 -1.35 -1.75 12.81
C VAL A 179 -0.09 -2.43 13.32
N THR A 180 -0.27 -3.36 14.26
CA THR A 180 0.79 -4.29 14.67
C THR A 180 1.11 -5.28 13.56
N LYS A 181 2.19 -6.06 13.70
CA LYS A 181 2.49 -7.17 12.76
C LYS A 181 1.37 -8.21 12.72
N ALA A 182 0.62 -8.37 13.81
CA ALA A 182 -0.55 -9.24 13.90
C ALA A 182 -1.82 -8.63 13.27
N GLY A 183 -1.77 -7.36 12.83
CA GLY A 183 -2.91 -6.68 12.21
C GLY A 183 -3.83 -5.95 13.21
N GLU A 184 -3.46 -5.86 14.49
CA GLU A 184 -4.24 -5.12 15.48
C GLU A 184 -4.05 -3.61 15.31
N ILE A 185 -5.13 -2.84 15.31
CA ILE A 185 -5.07 -1.37 15.23
C ILE A 185 -4.58 -0.82 16.58
N VAL A 186 -3.53 -0.01 16.54
CA VAL A 186 -2.94 0.65 17.72
C VAL A 186 -3.53 2.04 17.94
N TRP A 187 -3.74 2.78 16.86
CA TRP A 187 -4.40 4.09 16.86
C TRP A 187 -4.99 4.37 15.49
N GLU A 188 -5.92 5.30 15.45
CA GLU A 188 -6.60 5.75 14.25
C GLU A 188 -6.85 7.26 14.30
N TYR A 189 -6.78 7.90 13.13
CA TYR A 189 -7.17 9.27 12.87
C TYR A 189 -8.06 9.29 11.64
N VAL A 190 -9.15 10.06 11.68
CA VAL A 190 -10.03 10.31 10.54
C VAL A 190 -10.05 11.81 10.29
N SER A 191 -9.79 12.22 9.05
CA SER A 191 -9.79 13.63 8.65
C SER A 191 -11.16 14.27 8.96
N PRO A 192 -11.21 15.35 9.75
CA PRO A 192 -12.45 16.08 10.03
C PRO A 192 -12.80 17.07 8.91
N HIS A 193 -11.95 17.20 7.88
CA HIS A 193 -12.13 18.17 6.80
C HIS A 193 -12.88 17.53 5.64
N PHE A 194 -14.18 17.80 5.57
CA PHE A 194 -15.06 17.34 4.50
C PHE A 194 -15.14 18.36 3.37
N SER A 195 -15.11 17.87 2.13
CA SER A 195 -15.41 18.64 0.93
C SER A 195 -16.83 19.22 1.00
N GLU A 196 -16.96 20.51 0.67
CA GLU A 196 -18.27 21.15 0.48
C GLU A 196 -19.04 20.53 -0.69
N THR A 197 -18.32 20.06 -1.70
CA THR A 197 -18.88 19.31 -2.83
C THR A 197 -19.34 17.95 -2.34
N LYS A 198 -20.64 17.71 -2.44
CA LYS A 198 -21.27 16.44 -2.05
C LYS A 198 -21.49 15.56 -3.28
N THR A 199 -21.03 14.32 -3.22
CA THR A 199 -21.39 13.27 -4.16
C THR A 199 -22.44 12.37 -3.50
N ASN A 200 -23.63 12.23 -4.11
CA ASN A 200 -24.75 11.48 -3.54
C ASN A 200 -25.14 11.94 -2.11
N GLY A 201 -25.02 13.24 -1.83
CA GLY A 201 -25.37 13.81 -0.51
C GLY A 201 -24.31 13.64 0.58
N LEU A 202 -23.20 12.95 0.30
CA LEU A 202 -22.06 12.79 1.21
C LEU A 202 -20.89 13.66 0.75
N GLY A 203 -20.32 14.45 1.68
CA GLY A 203 -19.02 15.08 1.46
C GLY A 203 -17.91 14.03 1.63
N GLY A 204 -16.87 14.08 0.81
CA GLY A 204 -15.67 13.25 1.00
C GLY A 204 -14.65 13.96 1.88
N ASN A 205 -13.95 13.23 2.75
CA ASN A 205 -12.85 13.74 3.58
C ASN A 205 -11.48 13.20 3.14
N ASN A 206 -11.37 12.89 1.84
CA ASN A 206 -10.28 12.12 1.25
C ASN A 206 -8.91 12.72 1.56
N LEU A 207 -7.93 11.85 1.81
CA LEU A 207 -6.52 12.19 1.91
C LEU A 207 -5.77 11.56 0.74
N TYR A 208 -4.83 12.30 0.14
CA TYR A 208 -3.97 11.70 -0.89
C TYR A 208 -2.99 10.70 -0.24
N ARG A 209 -2.16 11.19 0.68
CA ARG A 209 -1.08 10.43 1.34
C ARG A 209 -0.71 11.06 2.69
N ALA A 210 -0.48 10.25 3.73
CA ALA A 210 0.10 10.67 5.00
C ALA A 210 1.33 9.83 5.37
N THR A 211 2.45 10.46 5.68
CA THR A 211 3.71 9.77 6.04
C THR A 211 4.09 10.06 7.48
N PRO A 212 4.57 9.06 8.26
CA PRO A 212 5.19 9.34 9.53
C PRO A 212 6.47 10.15 9.30
N VAL A 213 6.77 11.06 10.23
CA VAL A 213 8.01 11.83 10.29
C VAL A 213 8.71 11.54 11.62
N PRO A 214 10.06 11.63 11.68
CA PRO A 214 10.78 11.49 12.94
C PRO A 214 10.27 12.46 14.02
N TYR A 215 10.32 12.05 15.28
CA TYR A 215 9.84 12.87 16.40
C TYR A 215 10.57 14.21 16.53
N ASN A 216 11.81 14.29 16.05
CA ASN A 216 12.64 15.49 16.03
C ASN A 216 12.57 16.26 14.69
N TRP A 217 11.67 15.89 13.78
CA TRP A 217 11.47 16.61 12.52
C TRP A 217 10.76 17.95 12.70
N VAL A 218 9.90 18.07 13.70
CA VAL A 218 9.25 19.34 14.05
C VAL A 218 10.24 20.34 14.65
N PRO A 219 10.03 21.66 14.51
CA PRO A 219 10.87 22.68 15.12
C PRO A 219 11.21 22.39 16.58
N ALA A 220 12.43 22.72 17.00
CA ALA A 220 12.94 22.39 18.34
C ALA A 220 12.06 22.97 19.47
N ASN A 221 11.38 24.09 19.22
CA ASN A 221 10.47 24.76 20.14
C ASN A 221 9.00 24.30 20.02
N THR A 222 8.68 23.32 19.17
CA THR A 222 7.34 22.74 19.13
C THR A 222 7.05 22.02 20.44
N GLN A 223 6.01 22.45 21.16
CA GLN A 223 5.54 21.77 22.35
C GLN A 223 5.14 20.33 22.01
N LYS A 224 5.62 19.37 22.79
CA LYS A 224 5.34 17.95 22.60
C LYS A 224 4.65 17.42 23.84
N SER A 225 3.61 16.63 23.63
CA SER A 225 2.93 15.89 24.68
C SER A 225 2.53 14.53 24.13
N GLU A 226 2.74 13.48 24.92
CA GLU A 226 2.35 12.12 24.55
C GLU A 226 1.16 11.71 25.41
N VAL A 227 0.05 11.40 24.74
CA VAL A 227 -1.14 10.85 25.38
C VAL A 227 -1.28 9.42 24.88
N ALA A 228 -1.19 8.46 25.78
CA ALA A 228 -1.42 7.07 25.43
C ALA A 228 -2.83 6.89 24.89
N VAL A 229 -2.94 6.31 23.69
CA VAL A 229 -4.25 5.91 23.13
C VAL A 229 -4.74 4.72 23.95
N LYS A 230 -5.88 4.89 24.62
CA LYS A 230 -6.54 3.81 25.36
C LYS A 230 -7.62 3.20 24.47
N THR A 231 -7.58 1.89 24.29
CA THR A 231 -8.64 1.17 23.60
C THR A 231 -9.97 1.43 24.31
N PRO A 232 -10.99 1.96 23.62
CA PRO A 232 -12.28 2.19 24.25
C PRO A 232 -12.98 0.86 24.53
N ASP A 233 -13.74 0.79 25.62
CA ASP A 233 -14.68 -0.32 25.84
C ASP A 233 -15.77 -0.24 24.77
N LEU A 234 -15.71 -1.13 23.78
CA LEU A 234 -16.61 -1.13 22.62
C LEU A 234 -18.09 -1.18 23.02
N ALA A 235 -18.43 -1.81 24.15
CA ALA A 235 -19.80 -1.90 24.64
C ALA A 235 -20.31 -0.58 25.23
N LYS A 236 -19.40 0.32 25.61
CA LYS A 236 -19.72 1.60 26.27
C LYS A 236 -19.35 2.82 25.44
N PHE A 237 -18.58 2.66 24.37
CA PHE A 237 -18.14 3.76 23.54
C PHE A 237 -19.32 4.41 22.84
N LYS A 238 -19.44 5.73 23.02
CA LYS A 238 -20.43 6.59 22.39
C LYS A 238 -19.66 7.76 21.78
N VAL A 239 -19.92 8.07 20.51
CA VAL A 239 -19.53 9.35 19.91
C VAL A 239 -20.70 10.30 20.20
N ASN A 240 -20.47 11.31 21.02
CA ASN A 240 -21.47 12.35 21.32
C ASN A 240 -21.52 13.38 20.19
#